data_AF-A0A8T5FGX1-F1
#
_entry.id   AF-A0A8T5FGX1-F1
#
_cell.length_a   1.000
_cell.length_b   1.000
_cell.length_c   1.000
_cell.angle_alpha   90.00
_cell.angle_beta   90.00
_cell.angle_gamma   90.00
#
_symmetry.space_group_name_H-M   'P 1'
#
loop_
_entity.id
_entity.type
_entity.pdbx_description
1 polymer ?
#
loop_
_entity_poly.entity_id
_entity_poly.type
_entity_poly.pdbx_seq_one_letter_code
_entity_poly.pdbx_strand_id
1 'polypeptide(L)' 'MIDLCMKFQIYQCNNCGNIQASTSKKTFKCFNCAKSIKILIKNKSGSNLKILFSTNDSSEAPFMVRELKRLKYEGKFFV' A
#
# COMPACT_ATOMS: atom_id res chain seq x y z
N MET A 1 -28.04 -0.95 4.35
CA MET A 1 -26.97 -1.35 3.41
C MET A 1 -25.67 -0.80 3.97
N ILE A 2 -24.77 -1.66 4.47
CA ILE A 2 -23.56 -1.22 5.17
C ILE A 2 -22.53 -0.82 4.13
N ASP A 3 -22.20 0.47 4.15
CA ASP A 3 -21.15 1.18 3.42
C ASP A 3 -19.83 0.39 3.47
N LEU A 4 -19.52 -0.37 2.40
CA LEU A 4 -18.34 -1.23 2.33
C LEU A 4 -17.10 -0.40 1.95
N CYS A 5 -16.69 0.35 2.95
CA CYS A 5 -15.52 1.17 3.12
C CYS A 5 -14.21 0.44 2.74
N MET A 6 -13.60 0.81 1.59
CA MET A 6 -12.23 0.46 1.12
C MET A 6 -11.46 -0.54 2.00
N LYS A 7 -11.46 -1.83 1.61
CA LYS A 7 -10.81 -2.91 2.37
C LYS A 7 -9.32 -3.07 2.10
N PHE A 8 -8.84 -2.83 0.88
CA PHE A 8 -7.44 -3.09 0.52
C PHE A 8 -6.74 -1.81 0.07
N GLN A 9 -5.61 -1.49 0.70
CA GLN A 9 -4.75 -0.40 0.29
C GLN A 9 -3.36 -0.96 -0.05
N ILE A 10 -2.83 -0.55 -1.19
CA ILE A 10 -1.50 -0.94 -1.66
C ILE A 10 -0.55 0.19 -1.29
N TYR A 11 0.44 -0.16 -0.49
CA TYR A 11 1.46 0.76 -0.01
C TYR A 11 2.81 0.41 -0.61
N GLN A 12 3.62 1.44 -0.80
CA GLN A 12 5.05 1.29 -1.00
C GLN A 12 5.77 1.54 0.32
N CYS A 13 6.60 0.59 0.74
CA CYS A 13 7.45 0.79 1.90
C CYS A 13 8.57 1.77 1.56
N ASN A 14 8.64 2.91 2.24
CA ASN A 14 9.72 3.88 2.00
C ASN A 14 11.11 3.37 2.35
N ASN A 15 11.22 2.38 3.24
CA ASN A 15 12.53 1.89 3.68
C ASN A 15 13.21 0.97 2.68
N CYS A 16 12.45 0.10 2.01
CA CYS A 16 12.99 -0.89 1.07
C CYS A 16 12.35 -0.84 -0.31
N GLY A 17 11.39 0.06 -0.54
CA GLY A 17 10.63 0.18 -1.76
C GLY A 17 9.72 -1.03 -2.06
N ASN A 18 9.52 -1.97 -1.14
CA ASN A 18 8.63 -3.11 -1.37
C ASN A 18 7.18 -2.64 -1.47
N ILE A 19 6.46 -3.16 -2.47
CA ILE A 19 5.05 -2.84 -2.71
C ILE A 19 4.19 -3.98 -2.19
N GLN A 20 3.16 -3.65 -1.42
CA GLN A 20 2.32 -4.65 -0.77
C GLN A 20 0.92 -4.12 -0.45
N ALA A 21 -0.07 -4.98 -0.59
CA ALA A 21 -1.43 -4.75 -0.11
C ALA A 21 -1.53 -4.99 1.40
N SER A 22 -2.24 -4.10 2.08
CA SER A 22 -2.62 -4.23 3.48
C SER A 22 -4.07 -3.81 3.65
N THR A 23 -4.80 -4.54 4.48
CA THR A 23 -6.17 -4.22 4.88
C THR A 23 -6.24 -3.34 6.14
N SER A 24 -5.10 -3.17 6.80
CA SER A 24 -5.03 -2.44 8.06
C SER A 24 -5.05 -0.94 7.80
N LYS A 25 -6.02 -0.25 8.41
CA LYS A 25 -6.16 1.22 8.33
C LYS A 25 -5.30 2.00 9.33
N LYS A 26 -4.66 1.30 10.28
CA LYS A 26 -3.91 1.90 11.41
C LYS A 26 -2.40 1.66 11.34
N THR A 27 -1.98 0.53 10.80
CA THR A 27 -0.56 0.15 10.79
C THR A 27 -0.26 -0.67 9.55
N PHE A 28 0.80 -0.29 8.85
CA PHE A 28 1.37 -1.04 7.74
C PHE A 28 2.64 -1.73 8.23
N LYS A 29 2.69 -3.05 8.13
CA LYS A 29 3.92 -3.81 8.39
C LYS A 29 4.49 -4.29 7.07
N CYS A 30 5.72 -3.89 6.78
CA CYS A 30 6.42 -4.39 5.61
C CYS A 30 7.03 -5.76 5.92
N PHE A 31 6.60 -6.81 5.23
CA PHE A 31 7.18 -8.15 5.44
C PHE A 31 8.58 -8.31 4.86
N ASN A 32 9.01 -7.42 3.97
CA ASN A 32 10.35 -7.47 3.38
C ASN A 32 11.44 -6.90 4.29
N CYS A 33 11.15 -5.83 5.04
CA CYS A 33 12.12 -5.21 5.95
C CYS A 33 11.72 -5.28 7.42
N ALA A 34 10.67 -6.03 7.75
CA ALA A 34 10.05 -6.17 9.07
C ALA A 34 9.62 -4.86 9.77
N LYS A 35 9.79 -3.69 9.14
CA LYS A 35 9.43 -2.40 9.71
C LYS A 35 7.91 -2.24 9.76
N SER A 36 7.43 -1.81 10.93
CA SER A 36 6.04 -1.42 11.14
C SER A 36 5.94 0.10 11.11
N ILE A 37 5.02 0.61 10.30
CA ILE A 37 4.81 2.03 10.08
C ILE A 37 3.36 2.33 10.44
N LYS A 38 3.13 3.32 11.32
CA LYS A 38 1.78 3.74 11.68
C LYS A 38 1.15 4.48 10.50
N ILE A 39 0.03 3.97 10.01
CA ILE A 39 -0.83 4.67 9.06
C ILE A 39 -1.65 5.66 9.90
N LEU A 40 -1.04 6.79 10.23
CA LEU A 40 -1.77 7.90 10.83
C LEU A 40 -2.60 8.51 9.71
N ILE A 41 -3.89 8.19 9.66
CA ILE A 41 -4.88 8.97 8.90
C ILE A 41 -5.03 10.31 9.61
N LYS A 42 -4.00 11.15 9.56
CA LYS A 42 -4.04 12.52 10.04
C LYS A 42 -3.92 13.39 8.80
N ASN A 43 -4.97 14.15 8.52
CA ASN A 43 -5.09 15.21 7.50
C ASN A 43 -4.03 16.33 7.59
N LYS A 44 -2.91 16.11 8.27
CA LYS A 44 -1.78 17.06 8.35
C LYS A 44 -0.48 16.28 8.39
N SER A 45 0.15 16.18 7.21
CA SER A 45 1.60 16.26 7.02
C SER A 45 2.48 15.41 7.95
N GLY A 46 2.54 14.08 7.78
CA GLY A 46 3.56 13.32 8.53
C GLY A 46 3.66 11.81 8.34
N SER A 47 2.70 11.13 7.73
CA SER A 47 2.89 9.70 7.42
C SER A 47 3.59 9.55 6.08
N ASN A 48 4.88 9.24 6.12
CA ASN A 48 5.73 8.97 4.94
C ASN A 48 5.21 7.82 4.04
N LEU A 49 4.16 7.08 4.39
CA LEU A 49 3.64 5.99 3.57
C LEU A 49 2.94 6.51 2.30
N LYS A 50 3.50 6.19 1.13
CA LYS A 50 2.85 6.43 -0.16
C LYS A 50 1.81 5.33 -0.43
N ILE A 51 0.54 5.71 -0.47
CA ILE A 51 -0.54 4.85 -0.97
C ILE A 51 -0.49 4.92 -2.49
N LEU A 52 -0.32 3.78 -3.13
CA LEU A 52 -0.27 3.68 -4.60
C LEU A 52 -1.65 3.41 -5.19
N PHE A 53 -2.45 2.62 -4.50
CA PHE A 53 -3.74 2.18 -4.98
C PHE A 53 -4.63 1.72 -3.83
N SER A 54 -5.93 1.80 -3.99
CA SER A 54 -6.91 1.36 -3.00
C SER A 54 -8.11 0.77 -3.70
N THR A 55 -8.50 -0.44 -3.31
CA THR A 55 -9.59 -1.18 -3.93
C THR A 55 -10.42 -1.93 -2.90
N ASN A 56 -11.66 -2.22 -3.29
CA ASN A 56 -12.57 -3.07 -2.54
C ASN A 56 -12.53 -4.52 -2.98
N ASP A 57 -11.94 -4.78 -4.16
CA ASP A 57 -11.90 -6.11 -4.74
C ASP A 57 -10.66 -6.88 -4.25
N SER A 58 -10.91 -8.06 -3.66
CA SER A 58 -9.85 -8.91 -3.11
C SER A 58 -8.97 -9.56 -4.19
N SER A 59 -9.46 -9.64 -5.42
CA SER A 59 -8.74 -10.22 -6.57
C SER A 59 -7.89 -9.15 -7.27
N GLU A 60 -8.35 -7.91 -7.28
CA GLU A 60 -7.64 -6.77 -7.84
C GLU A 60 -6.43 -6.36 -7.00
N ALA A 61 -6.52 -6.44 -5.67
CA ALA A 61 -5.41 -6.09 -4.77
C ALA A 61 -4.09 -6.87 -5.06
N PRO A 62 -4.08 -8.22 -5.13
CA PRO A 62 -2.86 -8.96 -5.46
C PRO A 62 -2.42 -8.77 -6.92
N PHE A 63 -3.36 -8.59 -7.85
CA PHE A 63 -3.06 -8.28 -9.25
C PHE A 63 -2.27 -6.96 -9.36
N MET A 64 -2.80 -5.90 -8.75
CA MET A 64 -2.17 -4.58 -8.75
C MET A 64 -0.82 -4.58 -8.03
N VAL A 65 -0.65 -5.33 -6.93
CA VAL A 65 0.67 -5.48 -6.29
C VAL A 65 1.69 -6.08 -7.27
N ARG A 66 1.32 -7.11 -8.04
CA ARG A 66 2.20 -7.72 -9.05
C ARG A 66 2.52 -6.73 -10.17
N GLU A 67 1.53 -6.05 -10.69
CA GLU A 67 1.70 -5.11 -11.80
C GLU A 67 2.58 -3.92 -11.39
N LEU A 68 2.35 -3.35 -10.21
CA LEU A 68 3.17 -2.26 -9.67
C LEU A 68 4.62 -2.71 -9.41
N LYS A 69 4.84 -3.94 -8.92
CA LYS A 69 6.19 -4.50 -8.82
C LYS A 69 6.85 -4.67 -10.18
N ARG A 70 6.10 -5.11 -11.19
CA ARG A 70 6.58 -5.27 -12.56
C ARG A 70 6.98 -3.93 -13.17
N LEU A 71 6.13 -2.91 -13.07
CA LEU A 71 6.41 -1.55 -13.54
C LEU A 71 7.64 -0.97 -12.83
N LYS A 72 7.82 -1.26 -11.54
CA LYS A 72 9.02 -0.86 -10.79
C LYS A 72 10.28 -1.54 -11.33
N TYR A 73 10.21 -2.82 -11.68
CA TYR A 73 11.33 -3.55 -12.26
C TYR A 73 11.65 -3.10 -13.70
N GLU A 74 10.61 -2.80 -14.49
CA GLU A 74 10.75 -2.24 -15.85
C GLU A 74 11.26 -0.79 -15.86
N GLY A 75 11.47 -0.17 -14.69
CA GLY A 75 11.87 1.24 -14.58
C GLY A 75 10.80 2.21 -15.09
N LYS A 76 9.55 1.75 -15.26
CA LYS A 76 8.41 2.57 -15.70
C LYS A 76 7.61 3.16 -14.53
N PHE A 77 7.97 2.76 -13.30
CA PHE A 77 7.36 3.26 -12.07
C PHE A 77 8.29 4.26 -11.40
N PHE A 78 8.13 5.53 -11.75
CA PHE A 78 8.82 6.64 -11.10
C PHE A 78 7.92 7.18 -9.99
N VAL A 79 8.42 7.13 -8.75
CA VAL A 79 7.75 7.63 -7.55
C VAL A 79 8.53 8.77 -6.95
#